data_AF-A0A2N5GCB0-F1
#
_entry.id   AF-A0A2N5GCB0-F1
#
_cell.length_a   1.000
_cell.length_b   1.000
_cell.length_c   1.000
_cell.angle_alpha   90.00
_cell.angle_beta   90.00
_cell.angle_gamma   90.00
#
_symmetry.space_group_name_H-M   'P 1'
#
loop_
_entity.id
_entity.type
_entity.pdbx_description
1 polymer ?
#
loop_
_entity_poly.entity_id
_entity_poly.type
_entity_poly.pdbx_seq_one_letter_code
_entity_poly.pdbx_strand_id
1 'polypeptide(L)'
;MENEPKDQLRNQVERVIDLVIAKKKQREHPFLDTLLKRLQDLLETIDANNYGDLSKDPKIKGALRAYFDTNLIESYEEPLVVELDKLEMMLK
;
A
#
# COMPACT_ATOMS: atom_id res chain seq x y z
N MET A 1 -16.04 -11.54 -16.84
CA MET A 1 -15.93 -10.37 -15.94
C MET A 1 -15.63 -10.84 -14.50
N GLU A 2 -14.83 -11.90 -14.31
CA GLU A 2 -14.70 -12.57 -12.99
C GLU A 2 -13.55 -12.03 -12.10
N ASN A 3 -12.70 -11.11 -12.59
CA ASN A 3 -11.51 -10.64 -11.86
C ASN A 3 -11.49 -9.12 -11.56
N GLU A 4 -12.55 -8.38 -11.88
CA GLU A 4 -12.55 -6.90 -11.81
C GLU A 4 -12.15 -6.33 -10.43
N PRO A 5 -12.63 -6.85 -9.27
CA PRO A 5 -12.18 -6.37 -7.96
C PRO A 5 -10.71 -6.71 -7.65
N LYS A 6 -10.22 -7.84 -8.16
CA LYS A 6 -8.83 -8.27 -7.99
C LYS A 6 -7.88 -7.36 -8.78
N ASP A 7 -8.22 -7.10 -10.04
CA ASP A 7 -7.42 -6.25 -10.92
C ASP A 7 -7.38 -4.80 -10.40
N GLN A 8 -8.50 -4.30 -9.86
CA GLN A 8 -8.55 -3.00 -9.20
C GLN A 8 -7.63 -2.93 -7.98
N LEU A 9 -7.68 -3.93 -7.09
CA LEU A 9 -6.80 -3.98 -5.92
C LEU A 9 -5.32 -4.07 -6.33
N ARG A 10 -5.00 -4.92 -7.31
CA ARG A 10 -3.65 -5.06 -7.87
C ARG A 10 -3.11 -3.72 -8.37
N ASN A 11 -3.87 -3.04 -9.21
CA ASN A 11 -3.51 -1.73 -9.76
C ASN A 11 -3.32 -0.69 -8.65
N GLN A 12 -4.16 -0.73 -7.61
CA GLN A 12 -4.01 0.16 -6.46
C GLN A 12 -2.70 -0.11 -5.71
N VAL A 13 -2.36 -1.38 -5.44
CA VAL A 13 -1.10 -1.76 -4.78
C VAL A 13 0.12 -1.30 -5.57
N GLU A 14 0.13 -1.54 -6.89
CA GLU A 14 1.20 -1.08 -7.79
C GLU A 14 1.37 0.45 -7.73
N ARG A 15 0.26 1.19 -7.74
CA ARG A 15 0.28 2.65 -7.61
C ARG A 15 0.88 3.12 -6.29
N VAL A 16 0.55 2.48 -5.17
CA VAL A 16 1.16 2.83 -3.87
C VAL A 16 2.64 2.49 -3.86
N ILE A 17 3.06 1.36 -4.45
CA ILE A 17 4.48 0.98 -4.58
C ILE A 17 5.26 2.07 -5.32
N ASP A 18 4.76 2.54 -6.46
CA ASP A 18 5.41 3.60 -7.24
C ASP A 18 5.60 4.89 -6.43
N LEU A 19 4.58 5.28 -5.66
CA LEU A 19 4.64 6.45 -4.78
C LEU A 19 5.64 6.27 -3.63
N VAL A 20 5.71 5.08 -3.03
CA VAL A 20 6.70 4.76 -2.00
C VAL A 20 8.12 4.83 -2.59
N ILE A 21 8.35 4.25 -3.76
CA ILE A 21 9.65 4.32 -4.45
C ILE A 21 10.02 5.78 -4.77
N ALA A 22 9.07 6.57 -5.26
CA ALA A 22 9.29 7.99 -5.53
C ALA A 22 9.66 8.76 -4.25
N LYS A 23 8.95 8.51 -3.14
CA LYS A 23 9.24 9.13 -1.85
C LYS A 23 10.62 8.71 -1.30
N LYS A 24 11.00 7.43 -1.45
CA LYS A 24 12.32 6.92 -1.06
C LYS A 24 13.47 7.59 -1.80
N LYS A 25 13.28 7.95 -3.07
CA LYS A 25 14.28 8.70 -3.86
C LYS A 25 14.48 10.13 -3.34
N GLN A 26 13.48 10.69 -2.66
CA GLN A 26 13.53 12.03 -2.08
C GLN A 26 14.05 12.01 -0.64
N ARG A 27 13.60 11.03 0.16
CA ARG A 27 13.96 10.87 1.57
C ARG A 27 14.17 9.40 1.91
N GLU A 28 15.37 9.08 2.38
CA GLU A 28 15.66 7.77 2.94
C GLU A 28 15.02 7.64 4.32
N HIS A 29 14.23 6.58 4.54
CA HIS A 29 13.59 6.34 5.83
C HIS A 29 13.19 4.87 6.01
N PRO A 30 13.51 4.23 7.15
CA PRO A 30 13.25 2.80 7.38
C PRO A 30 11.77 2.38 7.26
N PHE A 31 10.85 3.29 7.61
CA PHE A 31 9.42 3.09 7.39
C PHE A 31 9.11 2.78 5.91
N LEU A 32 9.72 3.51 4.98
CA LEU A 32 9.44 3.33 3.55
C LEU A 32 9.99 2.01 3.02
N ASP A 33 11.12 1.51 3.55
CA ASP A 33 11.59 0.13 3.26
C ASP A 33 10.59 -0.92 3.75
N THR A 34 10.12 -0.73 4.98
CA THR A 34 9.16 -1.66 5.61
C THR A 34 7.84 -1.66 4.86
N LEU A 35 7.34 -0.47 4.49
CA LEU A 35 6.11 -0.31 3.73
C LEU A 35 6.24 -0.92 2.33
N LEU A 36 7.34 -0.65 1.62
CA LEU A 36 7.60 -1.22 0.30
C LEU A 36 7.59 -2.76 0.33
N LYS A 37 8.28 -3.35 1.29
CA LYS A 37 8.31 -4.81 1.46
C LYS A 37 6.89 -5.37 1.67
N ARG A 38 6.11 -4.77 2.57
CA ARG A 38 4.73 -5.21 2.83
C ARG A 38 3.82 -5.11 1.61
N LEU A 39 4.00 -4.06 0.79
CA LEU A 39 3.24 -3.89 -0.44
C LEU A 39 3.63 -4.92 -1.50
N GLN A 40 4.92 -5.27 -1.60
CA GLN A 40 5.39 -6.34 -2.48
C GLN A 40 4.84 -7.70 -2.06
N ASP A 41 4.89 -8.02 -0.76
CA ASP A 41 4.30 -9.26 -0.21
C ASP A 41 2.79 -9.34 -0.50
N LEU A 42 2.08 -8.19 -0.43
CA LEU A 42 0.66 -8.11 -0.76
C LEU A 42 0.41 -8.36 -2.25
N LEU A 43 1.22 -7.76 -3.13
CA LEU A 43 1.12 -7.95 -4.58
C LEU A 43 1.33 -9.42 -4.96
N GLU A 44 2.35 -10.07 -4.39
CA GLU A 44 2.59 -11.50 -4.60
C GLU A 44 1.41 -12.36 -4.14
N THR A 45 0.77 -12.00 -3.01
CA THR A 45 -0.40 -12.71 -2.50
C THR A 45 -1.61 -12.57 -3.43
N ILE A 46 -1.81 -11.37 -4.00
CA ILE A 46 -2.84 -11.12 -5.01
C ILE A 46 -2.56 -11.98 -6.26
N ASP A 47 -1.34 -11.95 -6.78
CA ASP A 47 -0.95 -12.66 -8.00
C ASP A 47 -1.04 -14.18 -7.83
N ALA A 48 -0.74 -14.71 -6.64
CA ALA A 48 -0.85 -16.14 -6.30
C ALA A 48 -2.30 -16.68 -6.23
N ASN A 49 -3.32 -15.88 -6.57
CA ASN A 49 -4.75 -16.24 -6.51
C ASN A 49 -5.27 -16.64 -5.11
N ASN A 50 -4.56 -16.31 -4.05
CA ASN A 50 -5.01 -16.52 -2.66
C ASN A 50 -5.96 -15.41 -2.17
N TYR A 51 -6.85 -14.94 -3.05
CA TYR A 51 -7.70 -13.77 -2.82
C TYR A 51 -8.66 -13.97 -1.63
N GLY A 52 -9.11 -15.21 -1.39
CA GLY A 52 -9.98 -15.55 -0.26
C GLY A 52 -9.36 -15.31 1.12
N ASP A 53 -8.03 -15.16 1.21
CA ASP A 53 -7.30 -14.94 2.46
C ASP A 53 -6.82 -13.49 2.66
N LEU A 54 -6.99 -12.61 1.65
CA LEU A 54 -6.55 -11.21 1.72
C LEU A 54 -7.30 -10.39 2.77
N SER A 55 -8.59 -10.70 2.99
CA SER A 55 -9.39 -10.07 4.07
C SER A 55 -8.84 -10.35 5.48
N LYS A 56 -7.96 -11.36 5.61
CA LYS A 56 -7.30 -11.72 6.85
C LYS A 56 -5.85 -11.30 6.91
N ASP A 57 -5.25 -10.78 5.83
CA ASP A 57 -3.85 -10.37 5.84
C ASP A 57 -3.72 -8.99 6.53
N PRO A 58 -3.22 -8.93 7.78
CA PRO A 58 -3.22 -7.69 8.55
C PRO A 58 -2.04 -6.77 8.17
N LYS A 59 -1.20 -7.15 7.19
CA LYS A 59 0.12 -6.54 6.97
C LYS A 59 0.08 -5.05 6.61
N ILE A 60 -0.93 -4.60 5.87
CA ILE A 60 -1.06 -3.19 5.44
C ILE A 60 -1.97 -2.37 6.36
N LYS A 61 -2.77 -3.01 7.23
CA LYS A 61 -3.69 -2.28 8.11
C LYS A 61 -2.93 -1.35 9.07
N GLY A 62 -3.31 -0.07 9.08
CA GLY A 62 -2.65 0.95 9.91
C GLY A 62 -1.33 1.45 9.36
N ALA A 63 -0.96 1.11 8.12
CA ALA A 63 0.18 1.69 7.42
C ALA A 63 0.03 3.21 7.27
N LEU A 64 -1.17 3.70 7.00
CA LEU A 64 -1.48 5.12 6.92
C LEU A 64 -1.25 5.82 8.25
N ARG A 65 -1.76 5.24 9.35
CA ARG A 65 -1.51 5.79 10.70
C ARG A 65 -0.02 5.79 11.02
N ALA A 66 0.68 4.69 10.76
CA ALA A 66 2.12 4.61 10.97
C ALA A 66 2.89 5.62 10.11
N TYR A 67 2.41 5.92 8.91
CA TYR A 67 2.97 6.97 8.07
C TYR A 67 2.78 8.36 8.68
N PHE A 68 1.59 8.65 9.23
CA PHE A 68 1.30 9.88 9.98
C PHE A 68 2.15 10.04 11.24
N ASP A 69 2.56 8.94 11.86
CA ASP A 69 3.46 8.96 13.01
C ASP A 69 4.93 9.22 12.62
N THR A 70 5.26 9.33 11.33
CA THR A 70 6.61 9.69 10.84
C THR A 70 6.76 11.18 10.55
N ASN A 71 8.01 11.63 10.33
CA ASN A 71 8.32 12.99 9.86
C ASN A 71 8.36 13.12 8.32
N LEU A 72 7.80 12.14 7.59
CA LEU A 72 7.84 12.09 6.13
C LEU A 72 6.69 12.81 5.45
N ILE A 73 5.58 13.02 6.18
CA ILE A 73 4.38 13.65 5.64
C ILE A 73 4.61 15.14 5.53
N GLU A 74 4.35 15.66 4.33
CA GLU A 74 4.43 17.09 4.06
C GLU A 74 3.04 17.74 4.08
N SER A 75 2.00 16.97 3.74
CA SER A 75 0.61 17.42 3.67
C SER A 75 -0.34 16.22 3.71
N TYR A 76 -1.58 16.45 4.19
CA TYR A 76 -2.69 15.49 4.07
C TYR A 76 -3.10 15.25 2.61
N GLU A 77 -2.79 16.18 1.71
CA GLU A 77 -3.08 16.09 0.28
C GLU A 77 -1.96 15.41 -0.52
N GLU A 78 -0.92 14.92 0.17
CA GLU A 78 0.17 14.23 -0.50
C GLU A 78 -0.35 12.96 -1.22
N PRO A 79 0.07 12.69 -2.47
CA PRO A 79 -0.38 11.52 -3.21
C PRO A 79 -0.24 10.19 -2.47
N LEU A 80 0.87 9.98 -1.74
CA LEU A 80 1.08 8.75 -0.98
C LEU A 80 0.06 8.59 0.17
N VAL A 81 -0.32 9.68 0.84
CA VAL A 81 -1.36 9.65 1.89
C VAL A 81 -2.70 9.23 1.28
N VAL A 82 -3.10 9.88 0.19
CA VAL A 82 -4.39 9.64 -0.47
C VAL A 82 -4.50 8.21 -1.00
N GLU A 83 -3.47 7.72 -1.69
CA GLU A 83 -3.52 6.38 -2.29
C GLU A 83 -3.36 5.26 -1.25
N LEU A 84 -2.65 5.50 -0.15
CA LEU A 84 -2.54 4.55 0.96
C LEU A 84 -3.86 4.44 1.74
N ASP A 85 -4.60 5.54 1.93
CA ASP A 85 -5.94 5.52 2.53
C ASP A 85 -6.94 4.69 1.69
N LYS A 86 -6.95 4.92 0.37
CA LYS A 86 -7.76 4.13 -0.56
C LYS A 86 -7.42 2.64 -0.49
N LEU A 87 -6.12 2.30 -0.47
CA LEU A 87 -5.69 0.91 -0.35
C LEU A 87 -6.19 0.29 0.96
N GLU A 88 -6.06 0.99 2.09
CA GLU A 88 -6.60 0.50 3.37
C GLU A 88 -8.13 0.33 3.33
N MET A 89 -8.86 1.22 2.65
CA MET A 89 -10.31 1.08 2.47
C MET A 89 -10.71 -0.14 1.63
N MET A 90 -9.94 -0.47 0.59
CA MET A 90 -10.21 -1.64 -0.27
C MET A 90 -9.93 -2.97 0.45
N LEU A 91 -9.11 -2.95 1.51
CA LEU A 91 -8.73 -4.12 2.31
C LEU A 91 -9.56 -4.26 3.61
N LYS A 92 -10.52 -3.37 3.87
CA LYS A 92 -11.46 -3.46 5.00
C LYS A 92 -12.60 -4.43 4.73
#